data_AF-A0A7W8AG77-F1
#
_entry.id   AF-A0A7W8AG77-F1
#
_cell.length_a   1.000
_cell.length_b   1.000
_cell.length_c   1.000
_cell.angle_alpha   90.00
_cell.angle_beta   90.00
_cell.angle_gamma   90.00
#
_symmetry.space_group_name_H-M   'P 1'
#
loop_
_entity.id
_entity.type
_entity.pdbx_description
1 polymer ?
#
loop_
_entity_poly.entity_id
_entity_poly.type
_entity_poly.pdbx_seq_one_letter_code
_entity_poly.pdbx_strand_id
1 'polypeptide(L)'
;MHHVRPDFRTKKLSLRGGFNLSDPRKVVPFPLVRPDRKLTGADFDVESIVRSLDGTYWFGDEFGPFLLHANERGELLDAPVPLPGVKAPENPDLNGGQPNLGRSKGFEGMARSVDGRRLYPLLEGTVTGDPAGTLRMYEFDLRVRSYAERRWTYRMEDPSHAIGDAIAVDRHRFLIIERDNLQGAEARFKRVYLADTRDRDGDGALDKTQVADLLDLAAPGGGTFTFPFQTIEDVIILDDRTLGILNDNNFPFSSGRTAGAADDNEFIKVRLTRGLRADPRVYL
;
A
#
# COMPACT_ATOMS: atom_id res chain seq x y z
N MET A 1 0.42 -10.32 10.36
CA MET A 1 -0.92 -9.86 9.93
C MET A 1 -1.93 -10.14 11.03
N HIS A 2 -2.80 -9.17 11.32
CA HIS A 2 -3.87 -9.30 12.31
C HIS A 2 -5.24 -9.09 11.65
N HIS A 3 -6.20 -9.94 11.98
CA HIS A 3 -7.60 -9.70 11.61
C HIS A 3 -8.25 -8.83 12.67
N VAL A 4 -8.58 -7.59 12.33
CA VAL A 4 -9.25 -6.66 13.24
C VAL A 4 -10.67 -6.37 12.77
N ARG A 5 -11.57 -6.13 13.71
CA ARG A 5 -12.95 -5.69 13.43
C ARG A 5 -13.23 -4.41 14.21
N PRO A 6 -13.22 -3.24 13.56
CA PRO A 6 -13.66 -2.00 14.19
C PRO A 6 -15.19 -1.96 14.30
N ASP A 7 -15.69 -1.54 15.47
CA ASP A 7 -17.07 -1.11 15.70
C ASP A 7 -17.07 0.42 15.86
N PHE A 8 -17.44 1.11 14.79
CA PHE A 8 -17.48 2.57 14.75
C PHE A 8 -18.57 3.18 15.64
N ARG A 9 -19.61 2.43 16.00
CA ARG A 9 -20.68 2.92 16.88
C ARG A 9 -20.21 2.93 18.33
N THR A 10 -19.54 1.87 18.77
CA THR A 10 -19.02 1.77 20.14
C THR A 10 -17.60 2.28 20.30
N LYS A 11 -16.92 2.62 19.19
CA LYS A 11 -15.50 3.00 19.14
C LYS A 11 -14.58 1.94 19.75
N LYS A 12 -14.82 0.67 19.41
CA LYS A 12 -14.04 -0.47 19.91
C LYS A 12 -13.40 -1.23 18.76
N LEU A 13 -12.17 -1.70 18.96
CA LEU A 13 -11.49 -2.62 18.05
C LEU A 13 -11.51 -4.02 18.67
N SER A 14 -11.87 -5.05 17.90
CA SER A 14 -11.74 -6.45 18.31
C SER A 14 -10.70 -7.17 17.46
N LEU A 15 -9.71 -7.77 18.11
CA LEU A 15 -8.78 -8.70 17.45
C LEU A 15 -9.48 -10.06 17.26
N ARG A 16 -9.48 -10.56 16.03
CA ARG A 16 -10.10 -11.83 15.62
C ARG A 16 -9.09 -12.93 15.36
N GLY A 17 -7.82 -12.68 15.65
CA GLY A 17 -6.70 -13.57 15.37
C GLY A 17 -5.76 -12.96 14.34
N GLY A 18 -4.93 -13.79 13.74
CA GLY A 18 -3.92 -13.39 12.77
C GLY A 18 -2.90 -14.50 12.54
N PHE A 19 -1.91 -14.20 11.71
CA PHE A 19 -0.79 -15.09 11.45
C PHE A 19 0.51 -14.31 11.24
N ASN A 20 1.62 -15.03 11.39
CA ASN A 20 2.94 -14.57 10.97
C ASN A 20 3.29 -15.23 9.65
N LEU A 21 4.03 -14.52 8.80
CA LEU A 21 4.54 -15.11 7.58
C LEU A 21 5.62 -16.16 7.91
N SER A 22 5.65 -17.24 7.15
CA SER A 22 6.62 -18.32 7.31
C SER A 22 6.89 -19.03 5.99
N ASP A 23 8.04 -19.67 5.88
CA ASP A 23 8.41 -20.47 4.73
C ASP A 23 8.72 -21.93 5.13
N PRO A 24 7.71 -22.72 5.54
CA PRO A 24 7.93 -24.10 5.95
C PRO A 24 8.37 -25.01 4.79
N ARG A 25 8.08 -24.61 3.54
CA ARG A 25 8.37 -25.40 2.34
C ARG A 25 9.68 -25.02 1.65
N LYS A 26 10.43 -24.08 2.23
CA LYS A 26 11.75 -23.65 1.76
C LYS A 26 11.73 -23.09 0.34
N VAL A 27 10.69 -22.33 0.00
CA VAL A 27 10.55 -21.70 -1.32
C VAL A 27 11.38 -20.43 -1.48
N VAL A 28 11.78 -19.78 -0.38
CA VAL A 28 12.71 -18.64 -0.40
C VAL A 28 14.13 -19.14 -0.69
N PRO A 29 14.77 -18.68 -1.78
CA PRO A 29 16.03 -19.24 -2.27
C PRO A 29 17.29 -18.69 -1.59
N PHE A 30 17.14 -17.75 -0.65
CA PHE A 30 18.23 -17.13 0.10
C PHE A 30 18.14 -17.45 1.62
N PRO A 31 19.23 -17.27 2.38
CA PRO A 31 19.23 -17.49 3.82
C PRO A 31 18.21 -16.60 4.54
N LEU A 32 17.47 -17.19 5.48
CA LEU A 32 16.54 -16.47 6.37
C LEU A 32 17.20 -16.25 7.73
N VAL A 33 16.81 -15.18 8.43
CA VAL A 33 17.31 -14.83 9.76
C VAL A 33 17.03 -15.93 10.78
N ARG A 34 15.83 -16.53 10.71
CA ARG A 34 15.40 -17.53 11.68
C ARG A 34 15.56 -18.97 11.16
N PRO A 35 16.14 -19.89 11.95
CA PRO A 35 16.28 -21.29 11.55
C PRO A 35 14.94 -22.03 11.45
N ASP A 36 13.90 -21.58 12.17
CA ASP A 36 12.53 -22.11 12.09
C ASP A 36 11.74 -21.60 10.88
N ARG A 37 12.36 -20.76 10.03
CA ARG A 37 11.80 -20.16 8.82
C ARG A 37 10.52 -19.35 9.02
N LYS A 38 10.27 -18.85 10.24
CA LYS A 38 9.36 -17.72 10.41
C LYS A 38 10.03 -16.48 9.82
N LEU A 39 9.29 -15.72 9.02
CA LEU A 39 9.81 -14.50 8.41
C LEU A 39 9.78 -13.36 9.41
N THR A 40 10.74 -12.44 9.28
CA THR A 40 10.88 -11.24 10.09
C THR A 40 11.04 -10.02 9.20
N GLY A 41 10.92 -8.81 9.77
CA GLY A 41 11.20 -7.55 9.05
C GLY A 41 12.63 -7.40 8.53
N ALA A 42 13.54 -8.30 8.92
CA ALA A 42 14.90 -8.36 8.38
C ALA A 42 15.02 -9.27 7.14
N ASP A 43 14.00 -10.11 6.87
CA ASP A 43 13.94 -10.94 5.68
C ASP A 43 13.17 -10.25 4.54
N PHE A 44 12.06 -9.59 4.89
CA PHE A 44 11.17 -8.85 3.98
C PHE A 44 10.54 -7.67 4.72
N ASP A 45 10.33 -6.58 4.00
CA ASP A 45 9.69 -5.34 4.46
C ASP A 45 8.34 -5.23 3.75
N VAL A 46 7.31 -5.82 4.34
CA VAL A 46 6.01 -6.01 3.68
C VAL A 46 5.07 -4.84 3.97
N GLU A 47 4.79 -4.02 2.96
CA GLU A 47 4.05 -2.75 3.13
C GLU A 47 2.64 -2.79 2.52
N SER A 48 2.35 -3.75 1.65
CA SER A 48 1.02 -3.92 1.09
C SER A 48 0.50 -5.34 1.19
N ILE A 49 -0.82 -5.50 1.33
CA ILE A 49 -1.50 -6.79 1.39
C ILE A 49 -2.81 -6.76 0.61
N VAL A 50 -3.05 -7.79 -0.20
CA VAL A 50 -4.36 -8.03 -0.80
C VAL A 50 -4.79 -9.48 -0.64
N ARG A 51 -6.09 -9.69 -0.48
CA ARG A 51 -6.69 -11.03 -0.47
C ARG A 51 -7.16 -11.40 -1.89
N SER A 52 -6.77 -12.58 -2.35
CA SER A 52 -7.22 -13.16 -3.62
C SER A 52 -8.59 -13.83 -3.49
N LEU A 53 -9.25 -14.06 -4.64
CA LEU A 53 -10.59 -14.67 -4.69
C LEU A 53 -10.61 -16.14 -4.25
N ASP A 54 -9.46 -16.82 -4.31
CA ASP A 54 -9.27 -18.18 -3.79
C ASP A 54 -8.98 -18.21 -2.27
N GLY A 55 -8.93 -17.04 -1.62
CA GLY A 55 -8.72 -16.89 -0.19
C GLY A 55 -7.25 -16.78 0.24
N THR A 56 -6.29 -16.87 -0.69
CA THR A 56 -4.87 -16.63 -0.38
C THR A 56 -4.57 -15.14 -0.27
N TYR A 57 -3.34 -14.81 0.14
CA TYR A 57 -2.87 -13.45 0.32
C TYR A 57 -1.65 -13.18 -0.56
N TRP A 58 -1.59 -11.97 -1.10
CA TRP A 58 -0.43 -11.42 -1.78
C TRP A 58 0.08 -10.22 -1.02
N PHE A 59 1.41 -10.14 -0.90
CA PHE A 59 2.09 -9.04 -0.23
C PHE A 59 3.08 -8.39 -1.18
N GLY A 60 3.18 -7.06 -1.13
CA GLY A 60 4.29 -6.32 -1.71
C GLY A 60 5.41 -6.17 -0.68
N ASP A 61 6.65 -6.32 -1.12
CA ASP A 61 7.86 -6.15 -0.31
C ASP A 61 8.74 -5.02 -0.86
N GLU A 62 9.43 -4.31 0.04
CA GLU A 62 10.27 -3.19 -0.34
C GLU A 62 11.71 -3.57 -0.71
N PHE A 63 12.25 -4.60 -0.05
CA PHE A 63 13.67 -4.96 -0.13
C PHE A 63 14.05 -5.56 -1.48
N GLY A 64 13.17 -6.36 -2.08
CA GLY A 64 13.37 -6.94 -3.39
C GLY A 64 13.46 -5.87 -4.47
N PRO A 65 12.35 -5.24 -4.89
CA PRO A 65 10.97 -5.47 -4.49
C PRO A 65 10.43 -6.83 -4.92
N PHE A 66 9.69 -7.51 -4.04
CA PHE A 66 9.08 -8.82 -4.32
C PHE A 66 7.56 -8.81 -4.21
N LEU A 67 6.89 -9.69 -4.96
CA LEU A 67 5.55 -10.15 -4.61
C LEU A 67 5.65 -11.48 -3.87
N LEU A 68 5.06 -11.56 -2.68
CA LEU A 68 4.99 -12.76 -1.86
C LEU A 68 3.57 -13.33 -1.90
N HIS A 69 3.43 -14.64 -2.11
CA HIS A 69 2.15 -15.34 -2.10
C HIS A 69 2.08 -16.26 -0.89
N ALA A 70 1.04 -16.16 -0.07
CA ALA A 70 0.88 -16.97 1.12
C ALA A 70 -0.54 -17.52 1.26
N ASN A 71 -0.69 -18.68 1.91
CA ASN A 71 -2.00 -19.22 2.25
C ASN A 71 -2.65 -18.47 3.43
N GLU A 72 -3.85 -18.89 3.82
CA GLU A 72 -4.60 -18.27 4.93
C GLU A 72 -3.94 -18.37 6.32
N ARG A 73 -2.85 -19.14 6.44
CA ARG A 73 -2.05 -19.31 7.65
C ARG A 73 -0.73 -18.54 7.60
N GLY A 74 -0.47 -17.79 6.51
CA GLY A 74 0.78 -17.06 6.31
C GLY A 74 1.94 -17.92 5.82
N GLU A 75 1.71 -19.14 5.35
CA GLU A 75 2.77 -19.98 4.81
C GLU A 75 2.99 -19.65 3.34
N LEU A 76 4.24 -19.34 2.95
CA LEU A 76 4.58 -19.00 1.58
C LEU A 76 4.24 -20.15 0.62
N LEU A 77 3.55 -19.77 -0.46
CA LEU A 77 3.02 -20.66 -1.46
C LEU A 77 4.00 -20.91 -2.61
N ASP A 78 4.73 -19.88 -2.98
CA ASP A 78 5.66 -19.84 -4.10
C ASP A 78 6.93 -19.08 -3.68
N ALA A 79 8.01 -19.22 -4.44
CA ALA A 79 9.19 -18.37 -4.26
C ALA A 79 8.80 -16.88 -4.44
N PRO A 80 9.46 -15.95 -3.74
CA PRO A 80 9.26 -14.51 -3.96
C PRO A 80 9.38 -14.18 -5.45
N VAL A 81 8.41 -13.45 -6.01
CA VAL A 81 8.44 -13.07 -7.42
C VAL A 81 9.16 -11.73 -7.54
N PRO A 82 10.38 -11.67 -8.11
CA PRO A 82 11.15 -10.43 -8.23
C PRO A 82 10.54 -9.50 -9.26
N LEU A 83 10.55 -8.20 -8.96
CA LEU A 83 10.34 -7.18 -9.97
C LEU A 83 11.53 -7.17 -10.96
N PRO A 84 11.32 -7.40 -12.27
CA PRO A 84 12.43 -7.45 -13.22
C PRO A 84 13.15 -6.11 -13.36
N GLY A 85 14.48 -6.13 -13.22
CA GLY A 85 15.34 -4.98 -13.52
C GLY A 85 15.31 -3.85 -12.48
N VAL A 86 14.65 -4.02 -11.34
CA VAL A 86 14.64 -3.05 -10.23
C VAL A 86 15.15 -3.74 -8.97
N LYS A 87 16.12 -3.13 -8.29
CA LYS A 87 16.71 -3.66 -7.06
C LYS A 87 16.99 -2.56 -6.06
N ALA A 88 16.48 -2.72 -4.83
CA ALA A 88 16.87 -1.91 -3.69
C ALA A 88 18.23 -2.39 -3.13
N PRO A 89 18.92 -1.59 -2.29
CA PRO A 89 20.16 -1.98 -1.62
C PRO A 89 20.08 -3.29 -0.83
N GLU A 90 18.90 -3.63 -0.31
CA GLU A 90 18.61 -4.80 0.51
C GLU A 90 18.34 -6.06 -0.33
N ASN A 91 18.18 -5.92 -1.65
CA ASN A 91 17.85 -7.03 -2.52
C ASN A 91 18.91 -8.16 -2.38
N PRO A 92 18.51 -9.40 -2.04
CA PRO A 92 19.46 -10.49 -1.81
C PRO A 92 20.23 -10.91 -3.07
N ASP A 93 19.69 -10.61 -4.25
CA ASP A 93 20.32 -10.84 -5.55
C ASP A 93 21.13 -9.63 -6.04
N LEU A 94 21.31 -8.58 -5.24
CA LEU A 94 22.11 -7.41 -5.64
C LEU A 94 23.56 -7.82 -5.91
N ASN A 95 24.12 -8.74 -5.11
CA ASN A 95 25.44 -9.35 -5.32
C ASN A 95 26.58 -8.33 -5.55
N GLY A 96 26.55 -7.22 -4.80
CA GLY A 96 27.53 -6.12 -4.94
C GLY A 96 27.31 -5.22 -6.16
N GLY A 97 26.25 -5.45 -6.94
CA GLY A 97 25.80 -4.55 -7.99
C GLY A 97 25.32 -3.20 -7.45
N GLN A 98 25.19 -2.22 -8.34
CA GLN A 98 24.65 -0.91 -7.97
C GLN A 98 23.12 -0.99 -7.93
N PRO A 99 22.48 -0.65 -6.79
CA PRO A 99 21.03 -0.58 -6.72
C PRO A 99 20.53 0.58 -7.58
N ASN A 100 19.35 0.42 -8.17
CA ASN A 100 18.70 1.48 -8.96
C ASN A 100 17.43 2.02 -8.29
N LEU A 101 17.15 1.59 -7.08
CA LEU A 101 16.06 2.04 -6.23
C LEU A 101 16.63 2.47 -4.86
N GLY A 102 15.90 3.32 -4.13
CA GLY A 102 16.25 3.69 -2.76
C GLY A 102 16.12 2.52 -1.78
N ARG A 103 16.70 2.69 -0.60
CA ARG A 103 16.52 1.81 0.58
C ARG A 103 15.09 1.93 1.10
N SER A 104 14.41 0.82 1.39
CA SER A 104 12.98 0.81 1.76
C SER A 104 12.16 1.76 0.88
N LYS A 105 12.12 1.42 -0.43
CA LYS A 105 11.40 2.18 -1.46
C LYS A 105 10.74 1.29 -2.50
N GLY A 106 10.51 0.02 -2.15
CA GLY A 106 9.92 -0.96 -3.05
C GLY A 106 8.41 -0.88 -3.05
N PHE A 107 7.69 -2.00 -2.94
CA PHE A 107 6.24 -1.98 -3.10
C PHE A 107 5.48 -1.53 -1.83
N GLU A 108 5.24 -0.22 -1.72
CA GLU A 108 4.41 0.40 -0.67
C GLU A 108 2.92 0.12 -0.87
N GLY A 109 2.39 0.32 -2.07
CA GLY A 109 0.96 0.16 -2.36
C GLY A 109 0.67 -0.97 -3.33
N MET A 110 -0.44 -1.69 -3.16
CA MET A 110 -0.85 -2.70 -4.14
C MET A 110 -2.36 -2.89 -4.21
N ALA A 111 -2.91 -2.78 -5.42
CA ALA A 111 -4.32 -3.07 -5.68
C ALA A 111 -4.53 -4.43 -6.36
N ARG A 112 -5.57 -5.16 -5.97
CA ARG A 112 -6.12 -6.29 -6.76
C ARG A 112 -7.13 -5.77 -7.78
N SER A 113 -7.07 -6.22 -9.02
CA SER A 113 -8.11 -5.94 -10.02
C SER A 113 -9.47 -6.42 -9.55
N VAL A 114 -10.54 -5.69 -9.88
CA VAL A 114 -11.93 -6.03 -9.50
C VAL A 114 -12.42 -7.38 -10.06
N ASP A 115 -11.82 -7.88 -11.13
CA ASP A 115 -12.10 -9.23 -11.66
C ASP A 115 -11.24 -10.35 -11.02
N GLY A 116 -10.33 -9.98 -10.11
CA GLY A 116 -9.43 -10.85 -9.38
C GLY A 116 -8.34 -11.52 -10.21
N ARG A 117 -8.06 -11.05 -11.44
CA ARG A 117 -7.08 -11.69 -12.33
C ARG A 117 -5.69 -11.07 -12.27
N ARG A 118 -5.57 -9.85 -11.73
CA ARG A 118 -4.32 -9.09 -11.73
C ARG A 118 -4.05 -8.41 -10.39
N LEU A 119 -2.78 -8.13 -10.16
CA LEU A 119 -2.29 -7.22 -9.14
C LEU A 119 -1.68 -5.99 -9.79
N TYR A 120 -1.76 -4.85 -9.10
CA TYR A 120 -1.16 -3.59 -9.49
C TYR A 120 -0.28 -3.06 -8.36
N PRO A 121 0.93 -3.63 -8.18
CA PRO A 121 1.87 -3.14 -7.19
C PRO A 121 2.51 -1.84 -7.68
N LEU A 122 2.67 -0.89 -6.75
CA LEU A 122 3.15 0.46 -6.96
C LEU A 122 4.37 0.69 -6.08
N LEU A 123 5.47 1.13 -6.71
CA LEU A 123 6.69 1.47 -5.98
C LEU A 123 6.50 2.73 -5.14
N GLU A 124 7.16 2.80 -4.00
CA GLU A 124 7.26 4.02 -3.18
C GLU A 124 8.30 5.00 -3.73
N GLY A 125 9.40 4.48 -4.30
CA GLY A 125 10.50 5.29 -4.79
C GLY A 125 10.55 5.46 -6.31
N THR A 126 11.13 6.59 -6.71
CA THR A 126 11.56 6.83 -8.09
C THR A 126 12.77 5.95 -8.43
N VAL A 127 12.66 5.18 -9.52
CA VAL A 127 13.77 4.36 -10.04
C VAL A 127 14.79 5.26 -10.72
N THR A 128 16.08 4.99 -10.54
CA THR A 128 17.18 5.72 -11.17
C THR A 128 16.99 5.81 -12.68
N GLY A 129 17.03 7.04 -13.21
CA GLY A 129 16.79 7.35 -14.62
C GLY A 129 15.38 7.84 -14.92
N ASP A 130 14.41 7.66 -14.01
CA ASP A 130 13.09 8.28 -14.12
C ASP A 130 13.11 9.73 -13.62
N PRO A 131 12.17 10.58 -14.07
CA PRO A 131 12.00 11.93 -13.52
C PRO A 131 11.73 11.90 -12.01
N ALA A 132 12.30 12.84 -11.26
CA ALA A 132 12.08 12.96 -9.82
C ALA A 132 10.58 13.08 -9.50
N GLY A 133 10.13 12.37 -8.46
CA GLY A 133 8.72 12.35 -8.05
C GLY A 133 7.81 11.51 -8.93
N THR A 134 8.36 10.61 -9.77
CA THR A 134 7.57 9.66 -10.54
C THR A 134 7.77 8.24 -10.02
N LEU A 135 6.66 7.51 -9.87
CA LEU A 135 6.59 6.16 -9.34
C LEU A 135 6.05 5.22 -10.41
N ARG A 136 6.50 3.96 -10.41
CA ARG A 136 6.07 2.96 -11.39
C ARG A 136 4.99 2.06 -10.78
N MET A 137 3.83 2.01 -11.42
CA MET A 137 2.78 1.02 -11.14
C MET A 137 2.84 -0.09 -12.19
N TYR A 138 2.95 -1.34 -11.74
CA TYR A 138 3.05 -2.49 -12.63
C TYR A 138 1.72 -3.23 -12.77
N GLU A 139 1.62 -4.12 -13.74
CA GLU A 139 0.51 -5.08 -13.87
C GLU A 139 1.09 -6.48 -13.75
N PHE A 140 0.61 -7.28 -12.80
CA PHE A 140 1.01 -8.68 -12.63
C PHE A 140 -0.18 -9.60 -12.87
N ASP A 141 -0.05 -10.57 -13.78
CA ASP A 141 -1.11 -11.53 -14.12
C ASP A 141 -1.04 -12.74 -13.18
N LEU A 142 -2.12 -12.96 -12.41
CA LEU A 142 -2.18 -14.02 -11.41
C LEU A 142 -2.28 -15.42 -12.01
N ARG A 143 -2.73 -15.57 -13.26
CA ARG A 143 -2.88 -16.87 -13.91
C ARG A 143 -1.55 -17.37 -14.46
N VAL A 144 -0.80 -16.50 -15.13
CA VAL A 144 0.50 -16.88 -15.73
C VAL A 144 1.70 -16.55 -14.83
N ARG A 145 1.49 -15.85 -13.71
CA ARG A 145 2.51 -15.49 -12.72
C ARG A 145 3.66 -14.65 -13.30
N SER A 146 3.31 -13.65 -14.11
CA SER A 146 4.30 -12.76 -14.71
C SER A 146 3.83 -11.30 -14.76
N TYR A 147 4.79 -10.38 -14.73
CA TYR A 147 4.56 -8.97 -15.01
C TYR A 147 4.25 -8.77 -16.49
N ALA A 148 3.28 -7.93 -16.79
CA ALA A 148 3.07 -7.44 -18.15
C ALA A 148 4.17 -6.44 -18.53
N GLU A 149 4.41 -6.28 -19.83
CA GLU A 149 5.32 -5.25 -20.34
C GLU A 149 4.81 -3.83 -20.05
N ARG A 150 3.49 -3.67 -20.00
CA ARG A 150 2.84 -2.40 -19.71
C ARG A 150 2.98 -2.05 -18.22
N ARG A 151 3.38 -0.82 -17.98
CA ARG A 151 3.39 -0.14 -16.67
C ARG A 151 2.81 1.26 -16.80
N TRP A 152 2.41 1.84 -15.68
CA TRP A 152 1.97 3.24 -15.60
C TRP A 152 2.89 4.07 -14.72
N THR A 153 2.84 5.38 -14.92
CA THR A 153 3.57 6.36 -14.12
C THR A 153 2.61 7.10 -13.21
N TYR A 154 2.83 7.03 -11.90
CA TYR A 154 2.17 7.91 -10.93
C TYR A 154 3.11 9.09 -10.65
N ARG A 155 2.66 10.33 -10.88
CA ARG A 155 3.44 11.53 -10.58
C ARG A 155 2.99 12.12 -9.25
N MET A 156 3.89 12.22 -8.29
CA MET A 156 3.62 12.86 -6.99
C MET A 156 3.46 14.37 -7.14
N GLU A 157 2.76 15.02 -6.20
CA GLU A 157 2.69 16.48 -6.14
C GLU A 157 4.05 17.10 -5.79
N ASP A 158 4.82 16.43 -4.94
CA ASP A 158 6.17 16.81 -4.56
C ASP A 158 7.08 15.57 -4.52
N PRO A 159 8.32 15.63 -5.06
CA PRO A 159 9.25 14.50 -5.04
C PRO A 159 9.66 14.01 -3.63
N SER A 160 9.43 14.80 -2.57
CA SER A 160 9.70 14.44 -1.18
C SER A 160 8.54 13.72 -0.48
N HIS A 161 7.39 13.63 -1.13
CA HIS A 161 6.25 12.86 -0.64
C HIS A 161 6.52 11.35 -0.73
N ALA A 162 5.63 10.61 -0.10
CA ALA A 162 5.50 9.17 -0.23
C ALA A 162 4.04 8.80 -0.45
N ILE A 163 3.80 7.60 -0.97
CA ILE A 163 2.47 7.01 -0.97
C ILE A 163 2.24 6.27 0.37
N GLY A 164 1.07 5.67 0.54
CA GLY A 164 0.80 4.84 1.72
C GLY A 164 0.00 3.59 1.41
N ASP A 165 -0.98 3.66 0.50
CA ASP A 165 -1.69 2.46 0.02
C ASP A 165 -2.40 2.75 -1.31
N ALA A 166 -2.80 1.68 -2.01
CA ALA A 166 -3.56 1.73 -3.25
C ALA A 166 -4.67 0.65 -3.33
N ILE A 167 -5.90 1.05 -3.70
CA ILE A 167 -7.03 0.12 -3.92
C ILE A 167 -7.72 0.38 -5.26
N ALA A 168 -8.13 -0.68 -5.96
CA ALA A 168 -8.86 -0.56 -7.23
C ALA A 168 -10.31 -0.13 -6.99
N VAL A 169 -10.75 0.88 -7.74
CA VAL A 169 -12.15 1.33 -7.80
C VAL A 169 -12.89 0.61 -8.93
N ASP A 170 -12.23 0.42 -10.06
CA ASP A 170 -12.71 -0.36 -11.21
C ASP A 170 -11.52 -0.87 -12.05
N ARG A 171 -11.77 -1.19 -13.33
CA ARG A 171 -10.73 -1.65 -14.27
C ARG A 171 -9.61 -0.64 -14.52
N HIS A 172 -9.92 0.66 -14.43
CA HIS A 172 -9.04 1.74 -14.86
C HIS A 172 -8.65 2.70 -13.75
N ARG A 173 -9.39 2.73 -12.64
CA ARG A 173 -9.25 3.72 -11.59
C ARG A 173 -8.83 3.10 -10.27
N PHE A 174 -7.95 3.80 -9.55
CA PHE A 174 -7.38 3.40 -8.27
C PHE A 174 -7.46 4.57 -7.30
N LEU A 175 -7.74 4.29 -6.02
CA LEU A 175 -7.47 5.26 -4.95
C LEU A 175 -6.04 5.05 -4.49
N ILE A 176 -5.29 6.15 -4.34
CA ILE A 176 -3.90 6.14 -3.85
C ILE A 176 -3.78 7.20 -2.77
N ILE A 177 -3.21 6.83 -1.63
CA ILE A 177 -2.84 7.79 -0.58
C ILE A 177 -1.50 8.40 -0.94
N GLU A 178 -1.39 9.73 -0.87
CA GLU A 178 -0.13 10.46 -0.99
C GLU A 178 0.00 11.43 0.19
N ARG A 179 1.18 11.45 0.81
CA ARG A 179 1.44 12.16 2.07
C ARG A 179 2.85 12.74 2.11
N ASP A 180 3.01 13.84 2.83
CA ASP A 180 4.34 14.28 3.27
C ASP A 180 4.86 13.37 4.40
N ASN A 181 6.13 13.52 4.77
CA ASN A 181 6.75 12.82 5.90
C ASN A 181 6.57 13.56 7.25
N LEU A 182 5.74 14.60 7.30
CA LEU A 182 5.49 15.39 8.51
C LEU A 182 4.28 14.84 9.27
N GLN A 183 4.12 15.23 10.54
CA GLN A 183 3.01 14.79 11.38
C GLN A 183 2.54 15.89 12.34
N GLY A 184 1.38 15.67 12.96
CA GLY A 184 0.79 16.61 13.92
C GLY A 184 0.64 18.02 13.36
N ALA A 185 1.05 19.02 14.13
CA ALA A 185 0.96 20.43 13.74
C ALA A 185 1.87 20.79 12.54
N GLU A 186 2.84 19.94 12.20
CA GLU A 186 3.74 20.13 11.08
C GLU A 186 3.24 19.51 9.78
N ALA A 187 2.25 18.61 9.82
CA ALA A 187 1.65 18.04 8.62
C ALA A 187 1.12 19.13 7.68
N ARG A 188 1.44 19.01 6.38
CA ARG A 188 1.04 19.95 5.32
C ARG A 188 0.27 19.27 4.21
N PHE A 189 0.50 17.98 3.98
CA PHE A 189 -0.08 17.27 2.85
C PHE A 189 -0.42 15.82 3.24
N LYS A 190 -1.72 15.50 3.26
CA LYS A 190 -2.25 14.12 3.43
C LYS A 190 -3.48 13.99 2.54
N ARG A 191 -3.40 13.32 1.40
CA ARG A 191 -4.49 13.30 0.41
C ARG A 191 -4.75 11.91 -0.13
N VAL A 192 -5.99 11.71 -0.58
CA VAL A 192 -6.38 10.54 -1.36
C VAL A 192 -6.68 11.00 -2.78
N TYR A 193 -6.01 10.40 -3.76
CA TYR A 193 -6.21 10.64 -5.18
C TYR A 193 -6.94 9.49 -5.83
N LEU A 194 -7.86 9.80 -6.75
CA LEU A 194 -8.37 8.87 -7.75
C LEU A 194 -7.45 8.97 -8.98
N ALA A 195 -6.63 7.96 -9.21
CA ALA A 195 -5.72 7.85 -10.34
C ALA A 195 -6.36 7.02 -11.47
N ASP A 196 -6.31 7.50 -12.71
CA ASP A 196 -6.96 6.89 -13.89
C ASP A 196 -5.94 6.51 -14.97
N THR A 197 -5.96 5.25 -15.41
CA THR A 197 -5.03 4.68 -16.40
C THR A 197 -5.29 5.08 -17.84
N ARG A 198 -6.35 5.87 -18.10
CA ARG A 198 -6.77 6.23 -19.46
C ARG A 198 -6.01 7.43 -20.05
N ASP A 199 -5.12 8.06 -19.29
CA ASP A 199 -4.18 9.12 -19.73
C ASP A 199 -4.82 10.05 -20.77
N ARG A 200 -5.81 10.82 -20.34
CA ARG A 200 -6.65 11.59 -21.28
C ARG A 200 -5.93 12.82 -21.81
N ASP A 201 -4.95 13.33 -21.07
CA ASP A 201 -4.13 14.46 -21.49
C ASP A 201 -2.90 14.03 -22.31
N GLY A 202 -2.57 12.73 -22.33
CA GLY A 202 -1.56 12.14 -23.19
C GLY A 202 -0.12 12.40 -22.70
N ASP A 203 0.04 12.65 -21.40
CA ASP A 203 1.33 13.00 -20.80
C ASP A 203 2.16 11.78 -20.35
N GLY A 204 1.59 10.57 -20.50
CA GLY A 204 2.22 9.30 -20.15
C GLY A 204 2.14 8.93 -18.66
N ALA A 205 1.35 9.67 -17.86
CA ALA A 205 1.09 9.39 -16.46
C ALA A 205 -0.39 9.04 -16.20
N LEU A 206 -0.69 8.65 -14.97
CA LEU A 206 -2.07 8.47 -14.51
C LEU A 206 -2.71 9.84 -14.31
N ASP A 207 -3.92 10.06 -14.86
CA ASP A 207 -4.69 11.26 -14.55
C ASP A 207 -5.09 11.21 -13.06
N LYS A 208 -4.67 12.18 -12.23
CA LYS A 208 -5.03 12.23 -10.81
C LYS A 208 -6.17 13.22 -10.55
N THR A 209 -7.12 12.84 -9.70
CA THR A 209 -8.13 13.75 -9.15
C THR A 209 -8.17 13.60 -7.63
N GLN A 210 -7.96 14.68 -6.88
CA GLN A 210 -8.07 14.66 -5.41
C GLN A 210 -9.53 14.34 -5.01
N VAL A 211 -9.72 13.31 -4.17
CA VAL A 211 -11.05 12.94 -3.64
C VAL A 211 -11.22 13.23 -2.16
N ALA A 212 -10.13 13.31 -1.40
CA ALA A 212 -10.14 13.71 0.00
C ALA A 212 -8.84 14.44 0.37
N ASP A 213 -8.97 15.49 1.19
CA ASP A 213 -7.86 16.07 1.95
C ASP A 213 -8.02 15.64 3.41
N LEU A 214 -7.09 14.82 3.90
CA LEU A 214 -7.15 14.25 5.24
C LEU A 214 -6.77 15.26 6.33
N LEU A 215 -6.28 16.44 5.95
CA LEU A 215 -6.08 17.57 6.86
C LEU A 215 -7.26 18.55 6.86
N ASP A 216 -8.28 18.34 6.03
CA ASP A 216 -9.49 19.18 5.97
C ASP A 216 -10.76 18.32 5.82
N LEU A 217 -11.05 17.51 6.84
CA LEU A 217 -12.25 16.68 6.87
C LEU A 217 -13.36 17.33 7.72
N ALA A 218 -14.62 17.19 7.32
CA ALA A 218 -15.73 17.62 8.15
C ALA A 218 -15.93 16.68 9.35
N ALA A 219 -15.96 17.24 10.57
CA ALA A 219 -16.29 16.48 11.77
C ALA A 219 -17.82 16.29 11.92
N PRO A 220 -18.31 15.14 12.42
CA PRO A 220 -19.76 14.88 12.60
C PRO A 220 -20.51 15.89 13.49
N GLY A 221 -19.80 16.63 14.36
CA GLY A 221 -20.34 17.67 15.24
C GLY A 221 -20.12 19.11 14.75
N GLY A 222 -19.61 19.30 13.53
CA GLY A 222 -19.16 20.58 13.02
C GLY A 222 -17.68 20.85 13.28
N GLY A 223 -17.09 21.71 12.44
CA GLY A 223 -15.65 22.00 12.43
C GLY A 223 -14.82 21.04 11.58
N THR A 224 -13.51 21.28 11.59
CA THR A 224 -12.52 20.49 10.83
C THR A 224 -11.91 19.39 11.71
N PHE A 225 -11.88 18.18 11.19
CA PHE A 225 -11.13 17.04 11.70
C PHE A 225 -9.90 16.84 10.82
N THR A 226 -8.77 16.52 11.45
CA THR A 226 -7.51 16.22 10.74
C THR A 226 -7.02 14.82 11.09
N PHE A 227 -6.36 14.19 10.13
CA PHE A 227 -5.69 12.89 10.27
C PHE A 227 -4.18 13.07 10.00
N PRO A 228 -3.45 13.76 10.90
CA PRO A 228 -2.13 14.32 10.62
C PRO A 228 -1.01 13.32 10.94
N PHE A 229 -1.15 12.08 10.50
CA PHE A 229 -0.17 11.03 10.78
C PHE A 229 0.94 10.99 9.74
N GLN A 230 2.14 10.58 10.17
CA GLN A 230 3.26 10.35 9.26
C GLN A 230 2.94 9.22 8.27
N THR A 231 2.35 8.14 8.78
CA THR A 231 2.11 6.88 8.08
C THR A 231 0.62 6.54 8.04
N ILE A 232 0.01 6.86 6.89
CA ILE A 232 -1.38 6.56 6.58
C ILE A 232 -1.36 5.48 5.50
N GLU A 233 -1.54 4.23 5.90
CA GLU A 233 -1.09 3.06 5.11
C GLU A 233 -2.21 2.08 4.79
N ASP A 234 -3.48 2.51 4.87
CA ASP A 234 -4.58 1.70 4.36
C ASP A 234 -5.74 2.57 3.89
N VAL A 235 -6.25 2.23 2.70
CA VAL A 235 -7.50 2.75 2.15
C VAL A 235 -8.40 1.60 1.69
N ILE A 236 -9.59 1.52 2.29
CA ILE A 236 -10.63 0.58 1.88
C ILE A 236 -11.88 1.30 1.40
N ILE A 237 -12.56 0.73 0.42
CA ILE A 237 -13.83 1.25 -0.10
C ILE A 237 -14.97 0.55 0.64
N LEU A 238 -15.66 1.25 1.54
CA LEU A 238 -16.74 0.69 2.35
C LEU A 238 -18.09 0.71 1.61
N ASP A 239 -18.31 1.77 0.83
CA ASP A 239 -19.44 1.90 -0.10
C ASP A 239 -19.07 2.93 -1.18
N ASP A 240 -19.99 3.23 -2.11
CA ASP A 240 -19.72 4.12 -3.26
C ASP A 240 -19.26 5.53 -2.85
N ARG A 241 -19.52 5.95 -1.60
CA ARG A 241 -19.23 7.30 -1.11
C ARG A 241 -18.51 7.30 0.23
N THR A 242 -18.05 6.17 0.73
CA THR A 242 -17.40 6.08 2.04
C THR A 242 -16.13 5.27 1.95
N LEU A 243 -15.02 5.88 2.37
CA LEU A 243 -13.72 5.23 2.55
C LEU A 243 -13.52 4.87 4.03
N GLY A 244 -12.81 3.78 4.28
CA GLY A 244 -12.08 3.56 5.53
C GLY A 244 -10.63 3.96 5.32
N ILE A 245 -10.05 4.70 6.27
CA ILE A 245 -8.65 5.14 6.25
C ILE A 245 -8.03 4.80 7.60
N LEU A 246 -6.80 4.28 7.59
CA LEU A 246 -6.11 3.85 8.80
C LEU A 246 -4.74 4.51 8.96
N ASN A 247 -4.35 4.68 10.22
CA ASN A 247 -3.00 5.05 10.64
C ASN A 247 -2.23 3.79 10.99
N ASP A 248 -1.04 3.60 10.43
CA ASP A 248 -0.03 2.74 11.04
C ASP A 248 0.75 3.60 12.03
N ASN A 249 0.66 3.27 13.31
CA ASN A 249 1.26 4.07 14.36
C ASN A 249 2.78 3.91 14.48
N ASN A 250 3.43 3.10 13.64
CA ASN A 250 4.88 2.91 13.60
C ASN A 250 5.47 2.76 15.00
N PHE A 251 4.79 1.97 15.84
CA PHE A 251 4.99 2.03 17.28
C PHE A 251 6.45 1.76 17.68
N PRO A 252 7.05 2.57 18.57
CA PRO A 252 6.47 3.68 19.33
C PRO A 252 6.77 5.08 18.76
N PHE A 253 7.11 5.20 17.47
CA PHE A 253 7.78 6.38 16.93
C PHE A 253 6.84 7.48 16.41
N SER A 254 5.64 7.15 15.92
CA SER A 254 4.66 8.19 15.49
C SER A 254 4.01 8.87 16.69
N SER A 255 3.83 10.19 16.61
CA SER A 255 3.22 11.05 17.64
C SER A 255 2.40 12.19 17.03
N GLY A 256 1.73 11.92 15.92
CA GLY A 256 0.96 12.87 15.14
C GLY A 256 -0.32 13.35 15.83
N ARG A 257 -0.98 12.52 16.65
CA ARG A 257 -2.18 12.93 17.38
C ARG A 257 -1.86 13.78 18.59
N THR A 258 -0.84 13.37 19.36
CA THR A 258 -0.40 14.05 20.58
C THR A 258 1.12 14.07 20.63
N ALA A 259 1.69 15.28 20.54
CA ALA A 259 3.15 15.45 20.52
C ALA A 259 3.81 14.80 21.75
N GLY A 260 4.81 13.96 21.51
CA GLY A 260 5.57 13.26 22.56
C GLY A 260 4.87 12.02 23.15
N ALA A 261 3.67 11.67 22.68
CA ALA A 261 3.01 10.41 23.02
C ALA A 261 2.92 9.52 21.77
N ALA A 262 3.21 8.24 21.92
CA ALA A 262 3.05 7.27 20.83
C ALA A 262 1.59 7.24 20.38
N ASP A 263 1.36 7.24 19.07
CA ASP A 263 0.02 7.20 18.51
C ASP A 263 -0.64 5.83 18.75
N ASP A 264 -1.96 5.86 18.91
CA ASP A 264 -2.78 4.67 18.73
C ASP A 264 -2.94 4.37 17.23
N ASN A 265 -3.21 3.11 16.89
CA ASN A 265 -3.77 2.80 15.57
C ASN A 265 -5.19 3.37 15.49
N GLU A 266 -5.43 4.22 14.50
CA GLU A 266 -6.70 4.89 14.31
C GLU A 266 -7.39 4.49 13.01
N PHE A 267 -8.71 4.34 13.06
CA PHE A 267 -9.56 3.95 11.93
C PHE A 267 -10.66 4.99 11.78
N ILE A 268 -10.68 5.69 10.65
CA ILE A 268 -11.73 6.68 10.35
C ILE A 268 -12.56 6.26 9.15
N LYS A 269 -13.79 6.80 9.10
CA LYS A 269 -14.61 6.75 7.89
C LYS A 269 -14.67 8.13 7.28
N VAL A 270 -14.31 8.23 6.00
CA VAL A 270 -14.34 9.48 5.24
C VAL A 270 -15.47 9.38 4.22
N ARG A 271 -16.47 10.26 4.34
CA ARG A 271 -17.56 10.35 3.36
C ARG A 271 -17.19 11.34 2.27
N LEU A 272 -17.11 10.86 1.04
CA LEU A 272 -16.76 11.65 -0.14
C LEU A 272 -17.90 12.58 -0.54
N THR A 273 -17.59 13.71 -1.19
CA THR A 273 -18.62 14.63 -1.69
C THR A 273 -19.32 14.09 -2.93
N ARG A 274 -18.66 13.23 -3.71
CA ARG A 274 -19.19 12.55 -4.91
C ARG A 274 -19.01 11.05 -4.78
N GLY A 275 -19.91 10.29 -5.39
CA GLY A 275 -19.77 8.84 -5.48
C GLY A 275 -18.64 8.44 -6.43
N LEU A 276 -17.94 7.36 -6.11
CA LEU A 276 -16.85 6.80 -6.90
C LEU A 276 -17.35 6.15 -8.18
N ARG A 277 -18.61 5.69 -8.21
CA ARG A 277 -19.12 4.74 -9.20
C ARG A 277 -18.21 3.52 -9.27
N ALA A 278 -17.94 2.92 -8.11
CA ALA A 278 -17.07 1.75 -8.01
C ALA A 278 -17.69 0.54 -8.71
N ASP A 279 -16.85 -0.35 -9.26
CA ASP A 279 -17.31 -1.65 -9.72
C ASP A 279 -17.88 -2.43 -8.53
N PRO A 280 -19.08 -3.03 -8.61
CA PRO A 280 -19.68 -3.76 -7.50
C PRO A 280 -18.80 -4.88 -6.93
N ARG A 281 -17.85 -5.40 -7.72
CA ARG A 281 -16.93 -6.47 -7.30
C ARG A 281 -15.84 -5.99 -6.34
N VAL A 282 -15.68 -4.68 -6.14
CA VAL A 282 -14.79 -4.13 -5.09
C VAL A 282 -15.21 -4.59 -3.69
N TYR A 283 -16.50 -4.85 -3.49
CA TYR A 283 -17.07 -5.23 -2.20
C TYR A 283 -17.05 -6.75 -1.92
N LEU A 284 -16.41 -7.54 -2.80
CA LEU A 284 -16.35 -9.00 -2.75
C LEU A 284 -15.00 -9.53 -2.24
#